data_AF-A0A522E717-F1
#
_entry.id   AF-A0A522E717-F1
#
_cell.length_a   1.000
_cell.length_b   1.000
_cell.length_c   1.000
_cell.angle_alpha   90.00
_cell.angle_beta   90.00
_cell.angle_gamma   90.00
#
_symmetry.space_group_name_H-M   'P 1'
#
loop_
_entity.id
_entity.type
_entity.pdbx_description
1 polymer ?
#
loop_
_entity_poly.entity_id
_entity_poly.type
_entity_poly.pdbx_seq_one_letter_code
_entity_poly.pdbx_strand_id
1 'polypeptide(L)'
;MSWSRLANILQTRPLDRETKLMIIDLLAAVDDKKLEEEIFSFVFAWEEAEAQTQRELVEGIKRVTNEYELAKATLDAGSQKSALSIADDIARQKRIEDLRVKVETLWQ
;
A
#
# COMPACT_ATOMS: atom_id res chain seq x y z
N MET A 1 2.42 36.35 -4.43
CA MET A 1 2.46 34.89 -4.67
C MET A 1 1.95 34.09 -3.46
N SER A 2 2.15 34.54 -2.21
CA SER A 2 1.66 33.83 -1.01
C SER A 2 0.13 33.68 -0.96
N TRP A 3 -0.60 34.75 -1.28
CA TRP A 3 -2.08 34.74 -1.33
C TRP A 3 -2.66 33.71 -2.32
N SER A 4 -2.08 33.56 -3.51
CA SER A 4 -2.55 32.57 -4.49
C SER A 4 -2.28 31.13 -4.03
N ARG A 5 -1.15 30.89 -3.36
CA ARG A 5 -0.85 29.59 -2.76
C ARG A 5 -1.83 29.28 -1.64
N LEU A 6 -2.09 30.24 -0.73
CA LEU A 6 -3.06 30.07 0.34
C LEU A 6 -4.46 29.77 -0.21
N ALA A 7 -4.94 30.53 -1.20
CA ALA A 7 -6.24 30.30 -1.82
C ALA A 7 -6.34 28.88 -2.38
N ASN A 8 -5.29 28.40 -3.05
CA ASN A 8 -5.24 27.03 -3.55
C ASN A 8 -5.30 25.99 -2.41
N ILE A 9 -4.58 26.20 -1.30
CA ILE A 9 -4.64 25.32 -0.11
C ILE A 9 -6.05 25.26 0.45
N LEU A 10 -6.69 26.42 0.66
CA LEU A 10 -8.05 26.49 1.20
C LEU A 10 -9.10 25.82 0.28
N GLN A 11 -8.88 25.81 -1.03
CA GLN A 11 -9.77 25.17 -2.00
C GLN A 11 -9.56 23.66 -2.11
N THR A 12 -8.31 23.22 -2.14
CA THR A 12 -7.95 21.85 -2.55
C THR A 12 -7.67 20.91 -1.38
N ARG A 13 -7.26 21.45 -0.23
CA ARG A 13 -6.92 20.61 0.94
C ARG A 13 -8.17 20.28 1.76
N PRO A 14 -8.24 19.06 2.34
CA PRO A 14 -9.35 18.60 3.16
C PRO A 14 -9.31 19.17 4.58
N LEU A 15 -8.97 20.45 4.71
CA LEU A 15 -9.17 21.21 5.94
C LEU A 15 -10.66 21.31 6.25
N ASP A 16 -11.03 21.15 7.51
CA ASP A 16 -12.41 21.37 7.93
C ASP A 16 -12.79 22.85 7.76
N ARG A 17 -14.10 23.11 7.69
CA ARG A 17 -14.62 24.45 7.43
C ARG A 17 -14.21 25.46 8.49
N GLU A 18 -14.16 25.05 9.75
CA GLU A 18 -13.86 25.93 10.89
C GLU A 18 -12.41 26.38 10.84
N THR A 19 -11.47 25.46 10.60
CA THR A 19 -10.05 25.80 10.43
C THR A 19 -9.82 26.74 9.25
N LYS A 20 -10.51 26.52 8.11
CA LYS A 20 -10.42 27.43 6.95
C LYS A 20 -10.89 28.85 7.29
N LEU A 21 -12.00 28.97 8.02
CA LEU A 21 -12.52 30.27 8.44
C LEU A 21 -11.60 30.94 9.46
N MET A 22 -11.09 30.19 10.43
CA MET A 22 -10.13 30.72 11.42
C MET A 22 -8.90 31.33 10.74
N ILE A 23 -8.34 30.68 9.71
CA ILE A 23 -7.19 31.22 8.96
C ILE A 23 -7.56 32.53 8.25
N ILE A 24 -8.75 32.60 7.65
CA ILE A 24 -9.25 33.81 6.99
C ILE A 24 -9.45 34.94 8.00
N ASP A 25 -10.09 34.66 9.14
CA ASP A 25 -10.36 35.64 10.19
C ASP A 25 -9.05 36.15 10.80
N LEU A 26 -8.08 35.26 11.01
CA LEU A 26 -6.77 35.60 11.55
C LEU A 26 -5.96 36.48 10.59
N LEU A 27 -6.05 36.25 9.28
CA LEU A 27 -5.45 37.14 8.27
C LEU A 27 -6.20 38.46 8.12
N ALA A 28 -7.54 38.45 8.23
CA ALA A 28 -8.36 39.66 8.15
C ALA A 28 -8.13 40.61 9.34
N ALA A 29 -7.70 40.08 10.49
CA ALA A 29 -7.39 40.85 11.69
C ALA A 29 -5.93 41.37 11.73
N VAL A 30 -5.11 41.06 10.72
CA VAL A 30 -3.69 41.40 10.70
C VAL A 30 -3.41 42.49 9.67
N ASP A 31 -3.07 43.68 10.19
CA ASP A 31 -2.62 44.81 9.37
C ASP A 31 -1.08 44.86 9.23
N ASP A 32 -0.36 44.08 10.04
CA ASP A 32 1.09 43.98 9.99
C ASP A 32 1.54 42.95 8.96
N LYS A 33 2.21 43.44 7.91
CA LYS A 33 2.73 42.61 6.83
C LYS A 33 3.70 41.51 7.30
N LYS A 34 4.47 41.75 8.36
CA LYS A 34 5.40 40.75 8.90
C LYS A 34 4.62 39.59 9.53
N LEU A 35 3.58 39.90 10.30
CA LEU A 35 2.71 38.88 10.88
C LEU A 35 1.95 38.11 9.80
N GLU A 36 1.49 38.79 8.74
CA GLU A 36 0.90 38.12 7.56
C GLU A 36 1.87 37.08 6.95
N GLU A 37 3.14 37.45 6.76
CA GLU A 37 4.17 36.55 6.23
C GLU A 37 4.47 35.37 7.18
N GLU A 38 4.46 35.59 8.48
CA GLU A 38 4.60 34.53 9.50
C GLU A 38 3.43 33.55 9.45
N ILE A 39 2.19 34.05 9.30
CA ILE A 39 0.98 33.23 9.16
C ILE A 39 1.05 32.38 7.89
N PHE A 40 1.47 32.96 6.76
CA PHE A 40 1.69 32.17 5.54
C PHE A 40 2.73 31.09 5.73
N SER A 41 3.85 31.43 6.37
CA SER A 41 4.94 30.49 6.62
C SER A 41 4.44 29.30 7.45
N PHE A 42 3.65 29.57 8.49
CA PHE A 42 3.04 28.54 9.32
C PHE A 42 2.08 27.64 8.52
N VAL A 43 1.12 28.23 7.78
CA VAL A 43 0.14 27.46 7.01
C VAL A 43 0.80 26.60 5.93
N PHE A 44 1.85 27.11 5.28
CA PHE A 44 2.58 26.37 4.24
C PHE A 44 3.43 25.25 4.81
N ALA A 45 4.09 25.47 5.95
CA ALA A 45 4.85 24.42 6.62
C ALA A 45 3.93 23.29 7.11
N TRP A 46 2.75 23.64 7.62
CA TRP A 46 1.73 22.66 8.00
C TRP A 46 1.27 21.83 6.80
N GLU A 47 0.98 22.47 5.67
CA GLU A 47 0.54 21.78 4.44
C GLU A 47 1.61 20.82 3.89
N GLU A 48 2.87 21.23 3.93
CA GLU A 48 3.99 20.40 3.47
C GLU A 48 4.20 19.18 4.40
N ALA A 49 4.11 19.37 5.71
CA ALA A 49 4.19 18.28 6.67
C ALA A 49 3.06 17.27 6.48
N GLU A 50 1.83 17.73 6.28
CA GLU A 50 0.69 16.84 6.01
C GLU A 50 0.89 16.06 4.71
N ALA A 51 1.32 16.73 3.64
CA ALA A 51 1.60 16.08 2.36
C ALA A 51 2.71 15.02 2.49
N GLN A 52 3.72 15.27 3.32
CA GLN A 52 4.80 14.32 3.59
C GLN A 52 4.29 13.09 4.35
N THR A 53 3.50 13.27 5.41
CA THR A 53 2.88 12.15 6.14
C THR A 53 1.99 11.30 5.24
N GLN A 54 1.19 11.92 4.37
CA GLN A 54 0.35 11.20 3.41
C GLN A 54 1.19 10.36 2.43
N ARG A 55 2.33 10.90 1.94
CA ARG A 55 3.25 10.15 1.08
C ARG A 55 3.84 8.93 1.80
N GLU A 56 4.33 9.12 3.01
CA GLU A 56 4.90 8.04 3.82
C GLU A 56 3.88 6.94 4.10
N LEU A 57 2.63 7.30 4.39
CA LEU A 57 1.55 6.34 4.56
C LEU A 57 1.29 5.54 3.27
N VAL A 58 1.20 6.20 2.12
CA VAL A 58 0.99 5.55 0.82
C VAL A 58 2.16 4.63 0.46
N GLU A 59 3.39 5.05 0.71
CA GLU A 59 4.57 4.20 0.51
C GLU A 59 4.59 3.00 1.45
N GLY A 60 4.21 3.18 2.71
CA GLY A 60 4.03 2.11 3.67
C GLY A 60 2.99 1.08 3.20
N ILE A 61 1.84 1.54 2.72
CA ILE A 61 0.80 0.67 2.15
C ILE A 61 1.34 -0.11 0.95
N LYS A 62 2.01 0.57 0.00
CA LYS A 62 2.60 -0.09 -1.17
C LYS A 62 3.61 -1.17 -0.77
N ARG A 63 4.45 -0.90 0.23
CA ARG A 63 5.42 -1.88 0.75
C ARG A 63 4.72 -3.11 1.30
N VAL A 64 3.72 -2.92 2.16
CA VAL A 64 2.95 -4.02 2.75
C VAL A 64 2.22 -4.82 1.67
N THR A 65 1.64 -4.17 0.66
CA THR A 65 1.01 -4.85 -0.48
C THR A 65 2.01 -5.70 -1.25
N ASN A 66 3.20 -5.16 -1.56
CA ASN A 66 4.24 -5.91 -2.26
C ASN A 66 4.73 -7.11 -1.45
N GLU A 67 4.96 -6.94 -0.14
CA GLU A 67 5.33 -8.04 0.75
C GLU A 67 4.25 -9.12 0.80
N TYR A 68 2.98 -8.73 0.85
CA TYR A 68 1.86 -9.64 0.79
C TYR A 68 1.79 -10.42 -0.54
N GLU A 69 1.96 -9.75 -1.67
CA GLU A 69 1.97 -10.40 -2.99
C GLU A 69 3.13 -11.37 -3.14
N LEU A 70 4.33 -11.00 -2.65
CA LEU A 70 5.50 -11.88 -2.64
C LEU A 70 5.27 -13.11 -1.74
N ALA A 71 4.71 -12.92 -0.55
CA ALA A 71 4.37 -14.01 0.35
C ALA A 71 3.34 -14.96 -0.27
N LYS A 72 2.32 -14.41 -0.93
CA LYS A 72 1.30 -15.18 -1.67
C LYS A 72 1.93 -15.98 -2.80
N ALA A 73 2.75 -15.37 -3.65
CA ALA A 73 3.42 -16.06 -4.75
C ALA A 73 4.35 -17.18 -4.25
N THR A 74 5.03 -16.98 -3.13
CA THR A 74 5.89 -18.00 -2.50
C THR A 74 5.06 -19.18 -2.00
N LEU A 75 3.90 -18.91 -1.39
CA LEU A 75 2.99 -19.94 -0.90
C LEU A 75 2.34 -20.73 -2.05
N ASP A 76 1.91 -20.04 -3.11
CA ASP A 76 1.37 -20.66 -4.31
C ASP A 76 2.41 -21.58 -4.97
N ALA A 77 3.65 -21.10 -5.15
CA ALA A 77 4.75 -21.92 -5.69
C ALA A 77 5.08 -23.14 -4.82
N GLY A 78 5.08 -22.97 -3.48
CA GLY A 78 5.28 -24.08 -2.54
C GLY A 78 4.17 -25.13 -2.62
N SER A 79 2.91 -24.70 -2.67
CA SER A 79 1.75 -25.57 -2.80
C SER A 79 1.76 -26.35 -4.12
N GLN A 80 2.13 -25.69 -5.23
CA GLN A 80 2.22 -26.31 -6.55
C GLN A 80 3.33 -27.37 -6.60
N LYS A 81 4.49 -27.08 -6.00
CA LYS A 81 5.61 -28.03 -5.91
C LYS A 81 5.23 -29.28 -5.10
N SER A 82 4.49 -29.09 -3.99
CA SER A 82 4.00 -30.20 -3.19
C SER A 82 2.97 -31.05 -3.94
N ALA A 83 2.03 -30.42 -4.65
CA ALA A 83 1.02 -31.12 -5.44
C ALA A 83 1.64 -31.97 -6.57
N LEU A 84 2.64 -31.43 -7.27
CA LEU A 84 3.37 -32.16 -8.31
C LEU A 84 4.11 -33.38 -7.74
N SER A 85 4.77 -33.23 -6.59
CA SER A 85 5.46 -34.35 -5.92
C SER A 85 4.50 -35.48 -5.54
N ILE A 86 3.31 -35.15 -5.03
CA ILE A 86 2.28 -36.14 -4.68
C ILE A 86 1.77 -36.85 -5.93
N ALA A 87 1.56 -36.12 -7.03
CA ALA A 87 1.12 -36.70 -8.30
C ALA A 87 2.14 -37.70 -8.86
N ASP A 88 3.43 -37.38 -8.77
CA ASP A 88 4.52 -38.27 -9.19
C ASP A 88 4.59 -39.54 -8.34
N ASP A 89 4.43 -39.41 -7.02
CA ASP A 89 4.39 -40.55 -6.10
C ASP A 89 3.20 -41.48 -6.36
N ILE A 90 2.01 -40.92 -6.63
CA ILE A 90 0.82 -41.70 -7.01
C ILE A 90 1.06 -42.43 -8.34
N ALA A 91 1.62 -41.76 -9.35
CA ALA A 91 1.92 -42.36 -10.64
C ALA A 91 3.00 -43.46 -10.53
N ARG A 92 3.94 -43.32 -9.61
CA ARG A 92 4.92 -44.36 -9.28
C ARG A 92 4.26 -45.56 -8.62
N GLN A 93 3.40 -45.35 -7.62
CA GLN A 93 2.67 -46.43 -6.94
C GLN A 93 1.80 -47.23 -7.92
N LYS A 94 1.07 -46.54 -8.81
CA LYS A 94 0.27 -47.21 -9.84
C LYS A 94 1.10 -48.10 -10.76
N ARG A 95 2.28 -47.62 -11.19
CA ARG A 95 3.22 -48.41 -12.00
C ARG A 95 3.75 -49.65 -11.27
N ILE A 96 4.03 -49.53 -9.97
CA ILE A 96 4.45 -50.67 -9.15
C ILE A 96 3.33 -51.71 -9.07
N GLU A 97 2.08 -51.27 -8.89
CA GLU A 97 0.92 -52.17 -8.85
C GLU A 97 0.70 -52.87 -10.19
N ASP A 98 0.76 -52.15 -11.31
CA ASP A 98 0.65 -52.73 -12.65
C ASP A 98 1.75 -53.78 -12.91
N LEU A 99 2.97 -53.55 -12.41
CA LEU A 99 4.07 -54.51 -12.50
C LEU A 99 3.84 -55.74 -11.60
N ARG A 100 3.29 -55.56 -10.40
CA ARG A 100 2.93 -56.67 -9.50
C ARG A 100 1.91 -57.58 -10.14
N VAL A 101 0.82 -57.01 -10.67
CA VAL A 101 -0.22 -57.77 -11.37
C VAL A 101 0.37 -58.54 -12.55
N LYS A 102 1.20 -57.89 -13.39
CA LYS A 102 1.87 -58.57 -14.51
C LYS A 102 2.74 -59.73 -14.05
N VAL A 103 3.51 -59.56 -12.99
CA VAL A 103 4.31 -60.63 -12.42
C VAL A 103 3.40 -61.75 -11.94
N GLU A 104 2.37 -61.50 -11.15
CA GLU A 104 1.45 -62.55 -10.66
C GLU A 104 0.79 -63.34 -11.80
N THR A 105 0.43 -62.68 -12.91
CA THR A 105 -0.14 -63.36 -14.08
C THR A 105 0.85 -64.21 -14.89
N LEU A 106 2.17 -64.01 -14.71
CA LEU A 106 3.20 -64.83 -15.39
C LEU A 106 3.48 -66.15 -14.67
N TRP A 107 2.99 -66.32 -13.44
CA TRP A 107 3.19 -67.52 -12.61
C TRP A 107 1.90 -68.35 -12.44
N GLN A 108 0.85 -68.03 -13.22
CA GLN A 108 -0.35 -68.86 -13.44
C GLN A 108 -0.23 -69.60 -14.77
#